data_AF-A0A7Y4TTR3-F1
#
_entry.id   AF-A0A7Y4TTR3-F1
#
_cell.length_a   1.000
_cell.length_b   1.000
_cell.length_c   1.000
_cell.angle_alpha   90.00
_cell.angle_beta   90.00
_cell.angle_gamma   90.00
#
_symmetry.space_group_name_H-M   'P 1'
#
loop_
_entity.id
_entity.type
_entity.pdbx_description
1 polymer ?
#
loop_
_entity_poly.entity_id
_entity_poly.type
_entity_poly.pdbx_seq_one_letter_code
_entity_poly.pdbx_strand_id
1 'polypeptide(L)'
;MKKHINPFLLAALALFSAFSAGAQNSGIDSTGLPGDNFSLQGALQMFQKATSIEEFETFLNKEDNSVNNLDLNEDGDIDYVRVISKMDKDVHAFIIQVAVSASENQDIAVIELEKTGNEIAVLQIIGDEDIYGEELIVEPDEVEDGSSYIDWSNNNILSGPNSATDEYSGTNRIVINVWLWPSVRFVFGVNYVPWISPWRWNYYPGWWKPWKPYRWHVWHPRRVVYHRSFVVVTTHRVGRAHKIYTPYRTTSVTVRTRHSASLGNYRVTRTKTSVTGPKGKTTTVKKTTVTGPKGGKATKVKVRKH
;
A
#
# COMPACT_ATOMS: atom_id res chain seq x y z
N MET A 1 -26.07 61.76 20.27
CA MET A 1 -26.24 60.85 19.12
C MET A 1 -25.98 59.42 19.58
N LYS A 2 -27.03 58.63 19.87
CA LYS A 2 -26.89 57.21 20.22
C LYS A 2 -26.81 56.41 18.91
N LYS A 3 -25.65 55.82 18.61
CA LYS A 3 -25.45 55.01 17.40
C LYS A 3 -26.17 53.67 17.60
N HIS A 4 -27.18 53.40 16.77
CA HIS A 4 -27.83 52.10 16.71
C HIS A 4 -26.91 51.12 16.00
N ILE A 5 -26.53 50.05 16.69
CA ILE A 5 -25.80 48.92 16.11
C ILE A 5 -26.81 48.07 15.35
N ASN A 6 -26.57 47.88 14.06
CA ASN A 6 -27.49 47.20 13.15
C ASN A 6 -27.47 45.67 13.45
N PRO A 7 -28.59 45.04 13.84
CA PRO A 7 -28.59 43.64 14.29
C PRO A 7 -28.24 42.63 13.17
N PHE A 8 -28.27 43.05 11.91
CA PHE A 8 -27.83 42.23 10.77
C PHE A 8 -26.30 42.04 10.70
N LEU A 9 -25.50 42.95 11.27
CA LEU A 9 -24.04 42.82 11.22
C LEU A 9 -23.49 41.81 12.26
N LEU A 10 -24.24 41.56 13.35
CA LEU A 10 -23.87 40.53 14.34
C LEU A 10 -24.25 39.12 13.87
N ALA A 11 -25.28 38.97 13.04
CA ALA A 11 -25.69 37.67 12.52
C ALA A 11 -24.74 37.12 11.45
N ALA A 12 -24.07 37.99 10.68
CA ALA A 12 -23.09 37.59 9.67
C ALA A 12 -21.75 37.11 10.26
N LEU A 13 -21.41 37.53 11.48
CA LEU A 13 -20.18 37.10 12.15
C LEU A 13 -20.34 35.79 12.94
N ALA A 14 -21.59 35.38 13.23
CA ALA A 14 -21.92 34.15 13.94
C ALA A 14 -22.06 32.91 13.04
N LEU A 15 -22.07 33.08 11.72
CA LEU A 15 -22.18 31.99 10.74
C LEU A 15 -20.81 31.43 10.29
N PHE A 16 -19.69 31.99 10.77
CA PHE A 16 -18.34 31.52 10.41
C PHE A 16 -17.70 30.57 11.44
N SER A 17 -18.39 30.25 12.54
CA SER A 17 -17.86 29.47 13.66
C SER A 17 -18.32 28.01 13.72
N ALA A 18 -18.97 27.50 12.66
CA ALA A 18 -19.56 26.15 12.65
C ALA A 18 -18.89 25.14 11.69
N PHE A 19 -17.63 25.34 11.33
CA PHE A 19 -16.85 24.32 10.59
C PHE A 19 -15.64 23.82 11.38
N SER A 20 -15.86 23.47 12.65
CA SER A 20 -14.98 22.51 13.32
C SER A 20 -15.39 21.12 12.85
N ALA A 21 -14.94 20.73 11.66
CA ALA A 21 -14.89 19.33 11.28
C ALA A 21 -14.03 18.62 12.33
N GLY A 22 -14.68 17.87 13.22
CA GLY A 22 -13.99 16.97 14.13
C GLY A 22 -13.26 15.95 13.28
N ALA A 23 -11.96 16.14 13.09
CA ALA A 23 -11.09 15.07 12.65
C ALA A 23 -11.17 13.99 13.73
N GLN A 24 -11.97 12.96 13.47
CA GLN A 24 -11.86 11.70 14.20
C GLN A 24 -10.46 11.18 13.92
N ASN A 25 -9.54 11.47 14.83
CA ASN A 25 -8.21 10.91 14.83
C ASN A 25 -8.39 9.39 14.99
N SER A 26 -8.44 8.66 13.88
CA SER A 26 -8.23 7.22 13.90
C SER A 26 -6.90 7.04 14.62
N GLY A 27 -6.89 6.41 15.80
CA GLY A 27 -5.72 6.30 16.69
C GLY A 27 -4.59 5.42 16.14
N ILE A 28 -4.30 5.55 14.84
CA ILE A 28 -3.19 4.94 14.12
C ILE A 28 -2.09 5.99 14.14
N ASP A 29 -1.04 5.77 14.92
CA ASP A 29 0.17 6.59 14.84
C ASP A 29 1.07 6.07 13.72
N SER A 30 1.90 6.97 13.17
CA SER A 30 2.98 6.60 12.25
C SER A 30 3.85 5.49 12.85
N THR A 31 4.16 4.47 12.05
CA THR A 31 5.12 3.42 12.36
C THR A 31 6.55 3.95 12.40
N GLY A 32 6.80 5.13 11.80
CA GLY A 32 8.13 5.72 11.65
C GLY A 32 8.97 5.03 10.57
N LEU A 33 8.33 4.20 9.74
CA LEU A 33 8.95 3.51 8.60
C LEU A 33 8.64 4.25 7.29
N PRO A 34 9.50 4.11 6.26
CA PRO A 34 9.24 4.71 4.96
C PRO A 34 7.92 4.28 4.32
N GLY A 35 7.45 3.06 4.58
CA GLY A 35 6.18 2.55 4.09
C GLY A 35 4.96 3.35 4.54
N ASP A 36 5.07 4.15 5.60
CA ASP A 36 4.03 5.11 5.98
C ASP A 36 3.82 6.23 4.97
N ASN A 37 4.72 6.39 3.99
CA ASN A 37 4.75 7.45 2.99
C ASN A 37 4.50 6.94 1.56
N PHE A 38 4.05 5.69 1.39
CA PHE A 38 3.61 5.17 0.10
C PHE A 38 2.33 4.32 0.24
N SER A 39 1.30 4.63 -0.54
CA SER A 39 0.00 3.95 -0.45
C SER A 39 -0.08 2.77 -1.43
N LEU A 40 -0.06 1.54 -0.91
CA LEU A 40 -0.27 0.34 -1.74
C LEU A 40 -1.67 0.31 -2.38
N GLN A 41 -2.70 0.66 -1.60
CA GLN A 41 -4.08 0.79 -2.10
C GLN A 41 -4.19 1.89 -3.17
N GLY A 42 -3.55 3.04 -2.94
CA GLY A 42 -3.50 4.12 -3.91
C GLY A 42 -2.78 3.71 -5.19
N ALA A 43 -1.70 2.95 -5.10
CA ALA A 43 -1.02 2.38 -6.26
C ALA A 43 -1.95 1.43 -7.06
N LEU A 44 -2.69 0.54 -6.40
CA LEU A 44 -3.68 -0.29 -7.09
C LEU A 44 -4.80 0.54 -7.72
N GLN A 45 -5.27 1.60 -7.06
CA GLN A 45 -6.27 2.50 -7.63
C GLN A 45 -5.76 3.18 -8.90
N MET A 46 -4.50 3.61 -8.92
CA MET A 46 -3.89 4.22 -10.10
C MET A 46 -3.66 3.18 -11.20
N PHE A 47 -3.26 1.96 -10.84
CA PHE A 47 -3.11 0.85 -11.76
C PHE A 47 -4.45 0.49 -12.41
N GLN A 48 -5.54 0.42 -11.62
CA GLN A 48 -6.90 0.17 -12.12
C GLN A 48 -7.34 1.23 -13.14
N LYS A 49 -6.98 2.49 -12.95
CA LYS A 49 -7.40 3.61 -13.82
C LYS A 49 -6.55 3.78 -15.08
N ALA A 50 -5.26 3.45 -15.00
CA ALA A 50 -4.31 3.70 -16.07
C ALA A 50 -4.59 2.84 -17.30
N THR A 51 -4.43 3.42 -18.48
CA THR A 51 -4.55 2.75 -19.77
C THR A 51 -3.25 2.14 -20.27
N SER A 52 -2.12 2.45 -19.63
CA SER A 52 -0.79 1.90 -19.90
C SER A 52 0.08 1.91 -18.64
N ILE A 53 1.21 1.20 -18.67
CA ILE A 53 2.16 1.19 -17.54
C ILE A 53 2.90 2.53 -17.39
N GLU A 54 3.15 3.23 -18.49
CA GLU A 54 3.72 4.59 -18.46
C GLU A 54 2.76 5.60 -17.81
N GLU A 55 1.48 5.51 -18.12
CA GLU A 55 0.46 6.35 -17.47
C GLU A 55 0.31 5.99 -15.99
N PHE A 56 0.38 4.70 -15.65
CA PHE A 56 0.40 4.25 -14.26
C PHE A 56 1.58 4.87 -13.49
N GLU A 57 2.80 4.80 -14.04
CA GLU A 57 3.99 5.44 -13.46
C GLU A 57 3.81 6.95 -13.32
N THR A 58 3.19 7.60 -14.31
CA THR A 58 2.84 9.02 -14.23
C THR A 58 1.90 9.28 -13.05
N PHE A 59 0.85 8.49 -12.88
CA PHE A 59 -0.13 8.63 -11.80
C PHE A 59 0.47 8.42 -10.40
N LEU A 60 1.45 7.51 -10.25
CA LEU A 60 2.17 7.35 -8.98
C LEU A 60 2.88 8.64 -8.54
N ASN A 61 3.32 9.45 -9.50
CA ASN A 61 4.13 10.64 -9.28
C ASN A 61 3.38 11.96 -9.48
N LYS A 62 2.03 11.93 -9.49
CA LYS A 62 1.23 13.16 -9.40
C LYS A 62 0.90 13.46 -7.94
N GLU A 63 1.12 14.70 -7.54
CA GLU A 63 0.89 15.19 -6.18
C GLU A 63 -0.59 15.05 -5.75
N ASP A 64 -1.51 15.31 -6.66
CA ASP A 64 -2.96 15.28 -6.43
C ASP A 64 -3.49 13.88 -6.10
N ASN A 65 -2.82 12.83 -6.57
CA ASN A 65 -3.20 11.45 -6.31
C ASN A 65 -2.87 10.99 -4.88
N SER A 66 -2.02 11.71 -4.12
CA SER A 66 -1.69 11.34 -2.73
C SER A 66 -1.22 9.88 -2.56
N VAL A 67 -0.52 9.32 -3.55
CA VAL A 67 0.00 7.94 -3.54
C VAL A 67 1.44 7.88 -3.04
N ASN A 68 2.28 8.81 -3.50
CA ASN A 68 3.69 8.90 -3.16
C ASN A 68 3.97 10.13 -2.27
N ASN A 69 4.68 9.90 -1.17
CA ASN A 69 5.22 10.91 -0.26
C ASN A 69 6.63 10.53 0.22
N LEU A 70 7.30 9.63 -0.52
CA LEU A 70 8.61 9.09 -0.15
C LEU A 70 9.70 10.15 -0.30
N ASP A 71 10.61 10.16 0.65
CA ASP A 71 11.89 10.88 0.64
C ASP A 71 12.92 9.96 1.30
N LEU A 72 13.32 8.95 0.54
CA LEU A 72 14.28 7.92 0.93
C LEU A 72 15.72 8.42 0.90
N ASN A 73 16.02 9.45 0.10
CA ASN A 73 17.36 10.03 0.04
C ASN A 73 17.59 11.09 1.16
N GLU A 74 16.52 11.62 1.77
CA GLU A 74 16.47 12.67 2.79
C GLU A 74 16.98 14.05 2.32
N ASP A 75 16.79 14.38 1.03
CA ASP A 75 17.09 15.70 0.48
C ASP A 75 15.95 16.72 0.71
N GLY A 76 14.85 16.26 1.28
CA GLY A 76 13.69 17.07 1.62
C GLY A 76 12.76 17.31 0.44
N ASP A 77 12.97 16.66 -0.71
CA ASP A 77 12.08 16.61 -1.86
C ASP A 77 11.55 15.19 -2.04
N ILE A 78 10.37 15.03 -2.65
CA ILE A 78 9.86 13.68 -2.90
C ILE A 78 10.70 12.94 -3.94
N ASP A 79 10.96 11.66 -3.70
CA ASP A 79 11.61 10.79 -4.66
C ASP A 79 10.66 10.40 -5.79
N TYR A 80 11.18 10.41 -7.01
CA TYR A 80 10.48 9.83 -8.16
C TYR A 80 10.42 8.30 -8.05
N VAL A 81 9.22 7.76 -8.18
CA VAL A 81 8.96 6.33 -8.17
C VAL A 81 8.81 5.82 -9.60
N ARG A 82 9.75 5.00 -10.06
CA ARG A 82 9.72 4.40 -11.41
C ARG A 82 9.12 3.00 -11.40
N VAL A 83 8.63 2.56 -12.55
CA VAL A 83 8.08 1.21 -12.75
C VAL A 83 8.97 0.40 -13.70
N ILE A 84 9.29 -0.82 -13.29
CA ILE A 84 10.02 -1.80 -14.11
C ILE A 84 9.18 -3.06 -14.24
N SER A 85 8.76 -3.37 -15.46
CA SER A 85 7.99 -4.56 -15.76
C SER A 85 8.89 -5.78 -16.02
N LYS A 86 8.50 -6.91 -15.44
CA LYS A 86 8.97 -8.24 -15.81
C LYS A 86 7.78 -9.08 -16.23
N MET A 87 7.95 -9.96 -17.21
CA MET A 87 6.89 -10.88 -17.62
C MET A 87 7.46 -12.22 -18.06
N ASP A 88 6.64 -13.26 -17.88
CA ASP A 88 6.78 -14.55 -18.52
C ASP A 88 5.38 -15.05 -18.91
N LYS A 89 5.07 -14.97 -20.21
CA LYS A 89 3.76 -15.33 -20.78
C LYS A 89 2.61 -14.61 -20.06
N ASP A 90 1.78 -15.37 -19.35
CA ASP A 90 0.56 -14.94 -18.66
C ASP A 90 0.82 -14.37 -17.25
N VAL A 91 2.08 -14.09 -16.92
CA VAL A 91 2.51 -13.67 -15.59
C VAL A 91 3.32 -12.38 -15.71
N HIS A 92 2.95 -11.39 -14.91
CA HIS A 92 3.58 -10.08 -14.90
C HIS A 92 3.93 -9.66 -13.47
N ALA A 93 5.07 -8.97 -13.33
CA ALA A 93 5.48 -8.29 -12.11
C ALA A 93 5.86 -6.86 -12.45
N PHE A 94 5.22 -5.88 -11.81
CA PHE A 94 5.49 -4.45 -11.97
C PHE A 94 6.19 -3.94 -10.72
N ILE A 95 7.51 -3.82 -10.80
CA ILE A 95 8.38 -3.40 -9.69
C ILE A 95 8.28 -1.88 -9.59
N ILE A 96 7.83 -1.40 -8.44
CA ILE A 96 7.75 0.01 -8.07
C ILE A 96 9.04 0.33 -7.30
N GLN A 97 9.90 1.18 -7.86
CA GLN A 97 11.27 1.35 -7.40
C GLN A 97 11.67 2.82 -7.31
N VAL A 98 12.50 3.18 -6.33
CA VAL A 98 13.16 4.48 -6.22
C VAL A 98 14.64 4.33 -6.52
N ALA A 99 15.19 5.20 -7.35
CA ALA A 99 16.64 5.39 -7.45
C ALA A 99 17.07 6.30 -6.31
N VAL A 100 17.69 5.74 -5.26
CA VAL A 100 18.05 6.45 -4.02
C VAL A 100 19.33 7.26 -4.19
N SER A 101 20.22 6.81 -5.08
CA SER A 101 21.43 7.53 -5.48
C SER A 101 21.86 7.08 -6.88
N ALA A 102 22.99 7.60 -7.36
CA ALA A 102 23.57 7.18 -8.65
C ALA A 102 23.90 5.67 -8.72
N SER A 103 24.10 5.01 -7.57
CA SER A 103 24.52 3.60 -7.48
C SER A 103 23.57 2.70 -6.71
N GLU A 104 22.53 3.25 -6.08
CA GLU A 104 21.62 2.48 -5.24
C GLU A 104 20.17 2.66 -5.67
N ASN A 105 19.43 1.55 -5.69
CA ASN A 105 17.99 1.54 -5.91
C ASN A 105 17.32 0.80 -4.75
N GLN A 106 16.04 1.10 -4.53
CA GLN A 106 15.23 0.48 -3.50
C GLN A 106 13.86 0.14 -4.08
N ASP A 107 13.49 -1.14 -4.00
CA ASP A 107 12.15 -1.58 -4.32
C ASP A 107 11.19 -1.17 -3.19
N ILE A 108 10.06 -0.57 -3.56
CA ILE A 108 9.02 -0.10 -2.64
C ILE A 108 7.93 -1.16 -2.53
N ALA A 109 7.48 -1.64 -3.68
CA ALA A 109 6.44 -2.65 -3.80
C ALA A 109 6.51 -3.32 -5.18
N VAL A 110 5.81 -4.43 -5.33
CA VAL A 110 5.61 -5.11 -6.61
C VAL A 110 4.13 -5.40 -6.81
N ILE A 111 3.57 -5.02 -7.96
CA ILE A 111 2.26 -5.52 -8.39
C ILE A 111 2.50 -6.84 -9.13
N GLU A 112 1.97 -7.90 -8.58
CA GLU A 112 2.02 -9.25 -9.11
C GLU A 112 0.68 -9.56 -9.78
N LEU A 113 0.71 -9.96 -11.06
CA LEU A 113 -0.47 -10.21 -11.90
C LEU A 113 -0.33 -11.56 -12.59
N GLU A 114 -1.35 -12.40 -12.46
CA GLU A 114 -1.45 -13.69 -13.14
C GLU A 114 -2.77 -13.81 -13.88
N LYS A 115 -2.69 -14.20 -15.15
CA LYS A 115 -3.85 -14.67 -15.91
C LYS A 115 -3.99 -16.18 -15.71
N THR A 116 -5.13 -16.59 -15.18
CA THR A 116 -5.44 -17.98 -14.79
C THR A 116 -6.48 -18.63 -15.71
N GLY A 117 -7.11 -17.85 -16.59
CA GLY A 117 -8.06 -18.30 -17.61
C GLY A 117 -8.20 -17.28 -18.74
N ASN A 118 -9.06 -17.55 -19.73
CA ASN A 118 -9.18 -16.69 -20.93
C ASN A 118 -9.48 -15.21 -20.59
N GLU A 119 -10.35 -14.98 -19.63
CA GLU A 119 -10.78 -13.66 -19.18
C GLU A 119 -10.71 -13.53 -17.66
N ILE A 120 -9.75 -14.24 -17.07
CA ILE A 120 -9.57 -14.31 -15.62
C ILE A 120 -8.15 -13.92 -15.31
N ALA A 121 -8.02 -12.79 -14.61
CA ALA A 121 -6.77 -12.34 -14.06
C ALA A 121 -6.94 -12.01 -12.57
N VAL A 122 -5.91 -12.28 -11.80
CA VAL A 122 -5.81 -11.95 -10.38
C VAL A 122 -4.54 -11.17 -10.13
N LEU A 123 -4.60 -10.20 -9.22
CA LEU A 123 -3.43 -9.44 -8.83
C LEU A 123 -3.38 -9.20 -7.33
N GLN A 124 -2.16 -9.00 -6.85
CA GLN A 124 -1.86 -8.51 -5.52
C GLN A 124 -0.71 -7.51 -5.62
N ILE A 125 -0.68 -6.50 -4.76
CA ILE A 125 0.50 -5.68 -4.56
C ILE A 125 1.17 -6.08 -3.25
N ILE A 126 2.49 -6.26 -3.29
CA ILE A 126 3.30 -6.63 -2.14
C ILE A 126 4.25 -5.50 -1.83
N GLY A 127 4.10 -4.89 -0.67
CA GLY A 127 5.02 -3.92 -0.11
C GLY A 127 6.28 -4.59 0.43
N ASP A 128 7.44 -3.98 0.15
CA ASP A 128 8.74 -4.53 0.53
C ASP A 128 8.98 -4.50 2.05
N GLU A 129 9.53 -5.58 2.60
CA GLU A 129 9.73 -5.72 4.05
C GLU A 129 10.74 -4.73 4.66
N ASP A 130 11.67 -4.19 3.87
CA ASP A 130 12.63 -3.17 4.32
C ASP A 130 11.98 -1.77 4.33
N ILE A 131 10.83 -1.62 3.69
CA ILE A 131 10.05 -0.38 3.61
C ILE A 131 8.89 -0.38 4.61
N TYR A 132 8.14 -1.47 4.67
CA TYR A 132 6.93 -1.61 5.52
C TYR A 132 7.21 -2.30 6.86
N GLY A 133 8.41 -2.85 7.05
CA GLY A 133 8.80 -3.61 8.25
C GLY A 133 8.44 -5.09 8.19
N GLU A 134 7.54 -5.45 7.30
CA GLU A 134 7.15 -6.80 6.92
C GLU A 134 6.62 -6.80 5.47
N GLU A 135 6.45 -7.98 4.92
CA GLU A 135 5.70 -8.15 3.68
C GLU A 135 4.23 -7.76 3.89
N LEU A 136 3.78 -6.70 3.20
CA LEU A 136 2.41 -6.21 3.28
C LEU A 136 1.69 -6.49 1.96
N ILE A 137 0.68 -7.36 2.00
CA ILE A 137 -0.06 -7.78 0.80
C ILE A 137 -1.40 -7.05 0.76
N VAL A 138 -1.70 -6.42 -0.38
CA VAL A 138 -2.99 -5.76 -0.63
C VAL A 138 -3.60 -6.32 -1.91
N GLU A 139 -4.90 -6.55 -1.88
CA GLU A 139 -5.68 -7.00 -3.03
C GLU A 139 -6.97 -6.18 -3.19
N PRO A 140 -7.59 -6.16 -4.38
CA PRO A 140 -8.89 -5.51 -4.58
C PRO A 140 -9.98 -6.13 -3.70
N ASP A 141 -10.85 -5.28 -3.17
CA ASP A 141 -11.97 -5.63 -2.28
C ASP A 141 -13.31 -5.16 -2.88
N GLU A 142 -14.42 -5.72 -2.40
CA GLU A 142 -15.77 -5.56 -2.96
C GLU A 142 -16.32 -4.12 -2.81
N VAL A 143 -16.13 -3.20 -3.76
CA VAL A 143 -16.86 -1.91 -3.77
C VAL A 143 -17.14 -1.28 -5.15
N GLU A 144 -17.19 -2.02 -6.26
CA GLU A 144 -17.68 -1.43 -7.53
C GLU A 144 -18.76 -2.28 -8.21
N ASP A 145 -19.82 -1.60 -8.62
CA ASP A 145 -20.96 -2.14 -9.37
C ASP A 145 -20.46 -2.60 -10.75
N GLY A 146 -20.15 -3.89 -10.90
CA GLY A 146 -19.65 -4.49 -12.14
C GLY A 146 -18.41 -5.39 -12.02
N SER A 147 -17.80 -5.57 -10.84
CA SER A 147 -16.67 -6.50 -10.68
C SER A 147 -17.13 -7.97 -10.63
N SER A 148 -16.63 -8.80 -11.55
CA SER A 148 -16.81 -10.27 -11.46
C SER A 148 -15.86 -10.86 -10.42
N TYR A 149 -16.30 -11.90 -9.69
CA TYR A 149 -15.51 -12.56 -8.66
C TYR A 149 -15.08 -13.99 -9.05
N ILE A 150 -14.07 -14.50 -8.37
CA ILE A 150 -13.52 -15.85 -8.46
C ILE A 150 -13.67 -16.54 -7.10
N ASP A 151 -14.39 -17.66 -7.07
CA ASP A 151 -14.45 -18.53 -5.90
C ASP A 151 -13.21 -19.44 -5.88
N TRP A 152 -12.32 -19.23 -4.91
CA TRP A 152 -11.14 -20.08 -4.74
C TRP A 152 -11.42 -21.33 -3.87
N SER A 153 -12.62 -21.44 -3.30
CA SER A 153 -13.04 -22.58 -2.48
C SER A 153 -13.77 -23.67 -3.28
N ASN A 154 -14.40 -23.30 -4.41
CA ASN A 154 -15.08 -24.23 -5.30
C ASN A 154 -14.46 -24.15 -6.70
N ASN A 155 -14.02 -25.28 -7.24
CA ASN A 155 -13.38 -25.38 -8.56
C ASN A 155 -14.32 -25.12 -9.76
N ASN A 156 -15.46 -24.45 -9.57
CA ASN A 156 -16.42 -24.16 -10.64
C ASN A 156 -16.24 -22.71 -11.10
N ILE A 157 -15.51 -22.57 -12.19
CA ILE A 157 -15.12 -21.29 -12.79
C ILE A 157 -16.36 -20.71 -13.49
N LEU A 158 -16.77 -19.50 -13.07
CA LEU A 158 -17.99 -18.75 -13.41
C LEU A 158 -19.26 -19.15 -12.65
N SER A 159 -19.68 -18.31 -11.72
CA SER A 159 -21.07 -18.25 -11.26
C SER A 159 -21.49 -16.80 -11.08
N GLY A 160 -22.59 -16.43 -11.74
CA GLY A 160 -23.24 -15.12 -11.63
C GLY A 160 -23.82 -14.87 -10.22
N PRO A 161 -24.53 -13.75 -10.01
CA PRO A 161 -24.79 -13.22 -8.69
C PRO A 161 -25.67 -14.18 -7.89
N ASN A 162 -25.09 -14.75 -6.83
CA ASN A 162 -25.85 -15.44 -5.81
C ASN A 162 -25.41 -14.89 -4.45
N SER A 163 -26.09 -13.85 -3.99
CA SER A 163 -26.17 -13.55 -2.55
C SER A 163 -27.07 -14.60 -1.91
N ALA A 164 -26.49 -15.72 -1.52
CA ALA A 164 -27.07 -16.55 -0.47
C ALA A 164 -26.36 -16.15 0.83
N THR A 165 -27.14 -15.55 1.71
CA THR A 165 -26.82 -15.32 3.12
C THR A 165 -26.48 -16.65 3.79
N ASP A 166 -25.22 -17.09 3.72
CA ASP A 166 -24.70 -18.16 4.56
C ASP A 166 -23.81 -17.57 5.64
N GLU A 167 -24.50 -17.12 6.68
CA GLU A 167 -23.98 -17.05 8.03
C GLU A 167 -23.40 -18.43 8.37
N TYR A 168 -22.08 -18.49 8.63
CA TYR A 168 -21.30 -19.69 8.96
C TYR A 168 -20.60 -20.45 7.80
N SER A 169 -19.76 -19.75 7.02
CA SER A 169 -18.63 -20.41 6.33
C SER A 169 -17.33 -19.66 6.59
N GLY A 170 -16.52 -20.19 7.51
CA GLY A 170 -15.15 -19.74 7.69
C GLY A 170 -14.33 -20.06 6.44
N THR A 171 -13.71 -19.04 5.86
CA THR A 171 -12.57 -19.08 4.89
C THR A 171 -12.84 -19.07 3.37
N ASN A 172 -14.09 -18.95 2.90
CA ASN A 172 -14.34 -18.75 1.47
C ASN A 172 -14.15 -17.26 1.10
N ARG A 173 -12.91 -16.87 0.77
CA ARG A 173 -12.60 -15.49 0.33
C ARG A 173 -12.78 -15.38 -1.19
N ILE A 174 -13.72 -14.54 -1.57
CA ILE A 174 -14.01 -14.07 -2.91
C ILE A 174 -12.80 -13.28 -3.42
N VAL A 175 -12.22 -13.67 -4.56
CA VAL A 175 -11.13 -12.91 -5.21
C VAL A 175 -11.71 -12.13 -6.37
N ILE A 176 -11.35 -10.85 -6.52
CA ILE A 176 -11.85 -10.02 -7.62
C ILE A 176 -11.10 -10.34 -8.92
N ASN A 177 -11.85 -10.57 -10.00
CA ASN A 177 -11.28 -10.69 -11.34
C ASN A 177 -11.00 -9.29 -11.91
N VAL A 178 -9.73 -9.02 -12.17
CA VAL A 178 -9.23 -7.70 -12.62
C VAL A 178 -9.07 -7.62 -14.14
N TRP A 179 -9.52 -8.64 -14.89
CA TRP A 179 -9.34 -8.73 -16.34
C TRP A 179 -9.80 -7.49 -17.13
N LEU A 180 -10.88 -6.84 -16.69
CA LEU A 180 -11.47 -5.69 -17.37
C LEU A 180 -10.77 -4.36 -17.08
N TRP A 181 -9.76 -4.33 -16.21
CA TRP A 181 -9.02 -3.11 -15.94
C TRP A 181 -8.23 -2.69 -17.20
N PRO A 182 -8.26 -1.40 -17.61
CA PRO A 182 -7.55 -0.92 -18.78
C PRO A 182 -6.06 -1.29 -18.81
N SER A 183 -5.36 -1.17 -17.68
CA SER A 183 -3.95 -1.56 -17.55
C SER A 183 -3.72 -3.06 -17.74
N VAL A 184 -4.62 -3.90 -17.20
CA VAL A 184 -4.56 -5.36 -17.33
C VAL A 184 -4.81 -5.77 -18.78
N ARG A 185 -5.81 -5.17 -19.43
CA ARG A 185 -6.08 -5.34 -20.86
C ARG A 185 -4.89 -4.91 -21.72
N PHE A 186 -4.23 -3.81 -21.35
CA PHE A 186 -3.06 -3.29 -22.05
C PHE A 186 -1.89 -4.28 -22.00
N VAL A 187 -1.56 -4.84 -20.83
CA VAL A 187 -0.39 -5.74 -20.69
C VAL A 187 -0.60 -7.13 -21.28
N PHE A 188 -1.85 -7.58 -21.40
CA PHE A 188 -2.20 -8.80 -22.13
C PHE A 188 -2.51 -8.54 -23.62
N GLY A 189 -2.28 -7.32 -24.10
CA GLY A 189 -2.40 -6.96 -25.51
C GLY A 189 -1.31 -7.61 -26.36
N VAL A 190 -1.63 -7.90 -27.63
CA VAL A 190 -0.75 -8.61 -28.57
C VAL A 190 0.62 -7.94 -28.76
N ASN A 191 0.65 -6.61 -28.70
CA ASN A 191 1.86 -5.81 -28.95
C ASN A 191 2.49 -5.26 -27.67
N TYR A 192 2.11 -5.77 -26.49
CA TYR A 192 2.68 -5.28 -25.24
C TYR A 192 4.16 -5.65 -25.14
N VAL A 193 4.98 -4.66 -24.80
CA VAL A 193 6.39 -4.82 -24.46
C VAL A 193 6.56 -4.39 -23.02
N PRO A 194 7.29 -5.16 -22.18
CA PRO A 194 7.56 -4.77 -20.81
C PRO A 194 8.08 -3.34 -20.70
N TRP A 195 7.31 -2.50 -20.01
CA TRP A 195 7.73 -1.14 -19.69
C TRP A 195 8.95 -1.15 -18.79
N ILE A 196 10.03 -0.49 -19.22
CA ILE A 196 11.20 -0.22 -18.39
C ILE A 196 11.31 1.29 -18.34
N SER A 197 11.03 1.88 -17.18
CA SER A 197 11.11 3.33 -17.00
C SER A 197 12.48 3.86 -17.47
N PRO A 198 12.50 4.90 -18.32
CA PRO A 198 13.76 5.52 -18.76
C PRO A 198 14.38 6.43 -17.68
N TRP A 199 13.67 6.67 -16.58
CA TRP A 199 14.06 7.61 -15.54
C TRP A 199 15.00 6.96 -14.52
N ARG A 200 15.95 7.77 -14.04
CA ARG A 200 17.01 7.35 -13.12
C ARG A 200 17.37 8.51 -12.20
N TRP A 201 18.30 8.26 -11.29
CA TRP A 201 18.86 9.29 -10.42
C TRP A 201 19.19 10.57 -11.22
N ASN A 202 18.59 11.69 -10.81
CA ASN A 202 18.80 13.01 -11.40
C ASN A 202 18.47 13.11 -12.91
N TYR A 203 17.62 12.23 -13.44
CA TYR A 203 17.13 12.30 -14.82
C TYR A 203 15.66 11.85 -14.85
N TYR A 204 14.77 12.85 -14.84
CA TYR A 204 13.34 12.71 -14.62
C TYR A 204 12.53 13.23 -15.82
N PRO A 205 11.26 12.86 -15.95
CA PRO A 205 10.41 13.40 -17.01
C PRO A 205 10.26 14.92 -16.88
N GLY A 206 10.22 15.63 -18.02
CA GLY A 206 10.07 17.09 -18.03
C GLY A 206 8.75 17.62 -17.44
N TRP A 207 7.72 16.77 -17.37
CA TRP A 207 6.45 17.10 -16.71
C TRP A 207 6.51 16.97 -15.18
N TRP A 208 7.47 16.20 -14.66
CA TRP A 208 7.58 15.95 -13.24
C TRP A 208 8.38 17.06 -12.57
N LYS A 209 7.89 17.50 -11.41
CA LYS A 209 8.60 18.41 -10.52
C LYS A 209 8.46 17.87 -9.11
N PRO A 210 9.57 17.77 -8.35
CA PRO A 210 9.47 17.37 -6.95
C PRO A 210 8.69 18.41 -6.15
N TRP A 211 7.99 17.94 -5.13
CA TRP A 211 7.37 18.78 -4.10
C TRP A 211 7.93 18.39 -2.74
N LYS A 212 7.63 19.21 -1.72
CA LYS A 212 8.03 18.92 -0.35
C LYS A 212 7.15 17.80 0.24
N PRO A 213 7.73 16.74 0.82
CA PRO A 213 6.96 15.70 1.47
C PRO A 213 6.00 16.29 2.52
N TYR A 214 4.75 15.87 2.46
CA TYR A 214 3.76 16.25 3.44
C TYR A 214 4.08 15.57 4.77
N ARG A 215 3.89 16.29 5.88
CA ARG A 215 3.95 15.70 7.21
C ARG A 215 2.90 14.60 7.32
N TRP A 216 3.24 13.49 7.99
CA TRP A 216 2.40 12.29 8.09
C TRP A 216 0.93 12.59 8.44
N HIS A 217 0.66 13.46 9.42
CA HIS A 217 -0.69 13.82 9.86
C HIS A 217 -1.55 14.55 8.81
N VAL A 218 -0.93 15.08 7.75
CA VAL A 218 -1.60 15.77 6.63
C VAL A 218 -1.76 14.80 5.47
N TRP A 219 -0.76 13.97 5.21
CA TRP A 219 -0.76 13.01 4.11
C TRP A 219 -1.64 11.79 4.38
N HIS A 220 -1.52 11.20 5.58
CA HIS A 220 -2.20 9.96 5.94
C HIS A 220 -3.72 10.04 5.76
N PRO A 221 -4.44 11.10 6.17
CA PRO A 221 -5.88 11.18 5.92
C PRO A 221 -6.26 11.21 4.44
N ARG A 222 -5.41 11.75 3.55
CA ARG A 222 -5.71 11.86 2.11
C ARG A 222 -5.73 10.51 1.42
N ARG A 223 -4.84 9.59 1.81
CA ARG A 223 -4.78 8.24 1.20
C ARG A 223 -5.87 7.29 1.70
N VAL A 224 -6.51 7.58 2.84
CA VAL A 224 -7.51 6.69 3.47
C VAL A 224 -8.70 6.42 2.53
N VAL A 225 -8.98 7.33 1.60
CA VAL A 225 -10.01 7.13 0.57
C VAL A 225 -9.84 5.82 -0.21
N TYR A 226 -8.60 5.38 -0.42
CA TYR A 226 -8.28 4.15 -1.16
C TYR A 226 -8.55 2.87 -0.38
N HIS A 227 -8.74 2.93 0.95
CA HIS A 227 -8.96 1.73 1.76
C HIS A 227 -10.34 1.09 1.53
N ARG A 228 -11.23 1.77 0.82
CA ARG A 228 -12.57 1.24 0.52
C ARG A 228 -12.47 0.10 -0.50
N SER A 229 -11.78 0.31 -1.61
CA SER A 229 -11.75 -0.63 -2.73
C SER A 229 -10.63 -1.67 -2.66
N PHE A 230 -9.78 -1.62 -1.64
CA PHE A 230 -8.58 -2.45 -1.53
C PHE A 230 -8.32 -2.83 -0.07
N VAL A 231 -8.09 -4.13 0.17
CA VAL A 231 -7.94 -4.70 1.51
C VAL A 231 -6.57 -5.29 1.73
N VAL A 232 -6.06 -5.17 2.95
CA VAL A 232 -4.82 -5.84 3.38
C VAL A 232 -5.13 -7.30 3.69
N VAL A 233 -4.35 -8.21 3.11
CA VAL A 233 -4.49 -9.66 3.30
C VAL A 233 -3.20 -10.29 3.80
N THR A 234 -3.34 -11.49 4.36
CA THR A 234 -2.22 -12.28 4.87
C THR A 234 -1.83 -13.43 3.95
N THR A 235 -2.60 -13.66 2.89
CA THR A 235 -2.43 -14.81 2.00
C THR A 235 -1.90 -14.33 0.67
N HIS A 236 -0.72 -14.83 0.32
CA HIS A 236 -0.13 -14.63 -1.00
C HIS A 236 -0.66 -15.68 -1.97
N ARG A 237 -1.41 -15.25 -2.98
CA ARG A 237 -2.07 -16.13 -3.97
C ARG A 237 -1.35 -16.14 -5.31
N VAL A 238 -0.69 -15.05 -5.67
CA VAL A 238 -0.06 -14.81 -6.99
C VAL A 238 1.40 -15.32 -7.02
N GLY A 239 1.58 -16.61 -6.68
CA GLY A 239 2.91 -17.17 -6.43
C GLY A 239 3.82 -17.36 -7.66
N ARG A 240 3.30 -17.39 -8.89
CA ARG A 240 4.11 -17.44 -10.12
C ARG A 240 4.73 -16.08 -10.41
N ALA A 241 3.97 -15.00 -10.26
CA ALA A 241 4.49 -13.64 -10.43
C ALA A 241 5.58 -13.33 -9.40
N HIS A 242 5.39 -13.78 -8.16
CA HIS A 242 6.43 -13.66 -7.14
C HIS A 242 7.75 -14.30 -7.56
N LYS A 243 7.71 -15.52 -8.10
CA LYS A 243 8.92 -16.23 -8.56
C LYS A 243 9.65 -15.50 -9.69
N ILE A 244 8.93 -14.75 -10.52
CA ILE A 244 9.53 -13.90 -11.57
C ILE A 244 10.22 -12.69 -10.94
N TYR A 245 9.62 -12.10 -9.91
CA TYR A 245 10.15 -10.93 -9.21
C TYR A 245 11.35 -11.25 -8.32
N THR A 246 11.28 -12.30 -7.48
CA THR A 246 12.26 -12.56 -6.40
C THR A 246 13.73 -12.45 -6.82
N PRO A 247 14.17 -12.99 -7.98
CA PRO A 247 15.57 -12.90 -8.40
C PRO A 247 16.07 -11.48 -8.71
N TYR A 248 15.16 -10.53 -8.92
CA TYR A 248 15.46 -9.15 -9.29
C TYR A 248 15.22 -8.15 -8.14
N ARG A 249 14.76 -8.62 -6.97
CA ARG A 249 14.54 -7.76 -5.79
C ARG A 249 15.79 -6.96 -5.47
N THR A 250 15.64 -5.65 -5.35
CA THR A 250 16.74 -4.71 -5.12
C THR A 250 16.52 -3.91 -3.83
N THR A 251 17.57 -3.80 -3.02
CA THR A 251 17.55 -3.04 -1.76
C THR A 251 18.74 -2.11 -1.69
N SER A 252 18.54 -0.92 -1.11
CA SER A 252 19.60 0.07 -0.86
C SER A 252 20.21 -0.17 0.52
N VAL A 253 21.55 -0.16 0.59
CA VAL A 253 22.26 -0.25 1.87
C VAL A 253 21.99 1.01 2.70
N THR A 254 21.95 2.17 2.06
CA THR A 254 21.63 3.45 2.71
C THR A 254 20.25 3.40 3.38
N VAL A 255 19.20 3.05 2.62
CA VAL A 255 17.82 2.97 3.16
C VAL A 255 17.75 1.96 4.32
N ARG A 256 18.26 0.75 4.11
CA ARG A 256 18.24 -0.30 5.14
C ARG A 256 18.97 0.11 6.41
N THR A 257 20.14 0.74 6.29
CA THR A 257 20.95 1.16 7.43
C THR A 257 20.28 2.29 8.19
N ARG A 258 19.77 3.30 7.47
CA ARG A 258 19.09 4.47 8.02
C ARG A 258 17.85 4.10 8.83
N HIS A 259 17.01 3.20 8.31
CA HIS A 259 15.77 2.81 8.99
C HIS A 259 15.89 1.57 9.88
N SER A 260 17.09 0.99 10.02
CA SER A 260 17.33 -0.25 10.79
C SER A 260 16.81 -0.19 12.24
N ALA A 261 16.97 0.95 12.91
CA ALA A 261 16.48 1.15 14.28
C ALA A 261 14.94 1.17 14.35
N SER A 262 14.30 1.92 13.46
CA SER A 262 12.83 1.97 13.36
C SER A 262 12.25 0.62 12.99
N LEU A 263 12.86 -0.09 12.02
CA LEU A 263 12.49 -1.46 11.63
C LEU A 263 12.59 -2.44 12.81
N GLY A 264 13.70 -2.38 13.55
CA GLY A 264 13.88 -3.18 14.77
C GLY A 264 12.80 -2.90 15.82
N ASN A 265 12.49 -1.63 16.06
CA ASN A 265 11.44 -1.22 17.00
C ASN A 265 10.04 -1.66 16.56
N TYR A 266 9.75 -1.56 15.26
CA TYR A 266 8.50 -1.99 14.66
C TYR A 266 8.30 -3.49 14.83
N ARG A 267 9.26 -4.31 14.38
CA ARG A 267 9.21 -5.78 14.46
C ARG A 267 9.06 -6.28 15.90
N VAL A 268 9.76 -5.64 16.84
CA VAL A 268 9.65 -5.98 18.28
C VAL A 268 8.30 -5.55 18.88
N THR A 269 7.75 -4.41 18.47
CA THR A 269 6.48 -3.90 19.01
C THR A 269 5.29 -4.68 18.48
N ARG A 270 5.28 -5.06 17.21
CA ARG A 270 4.27 -5.94 16.62
C ARG A 270 4.16 -7.30 17.33
N THR A 271 5.27 -7.82 17.85
CA THR A 271 5.30 -9.08 18.61
C THR A 271 4.75 -8.93 20.05
N LYS A 272 4.27 -7.74 20.44
CA LYS A 272 3.61 -7.53 21.74
C LYS A 272 2.12 -7.82 21.59
N THR A 273 1.65 -8.90 22.20
CA THR A 273 0.21 -9.20 22.29
C THR A 273 -0.33 -8.66 23.61
N SER A 274 -1.37 -7.83 23.55
CA SER A 274 -2.15 -7.46 24.74
C SER A 274 -3.16 -8.57 25.00
N VAL A 275 -3.05 -9.23 26.14
CA VAL A 275 -3.97 -10.28 26.58
C VAL A 275 -4.87 -9.70 27.65
N THR A 276 -6.18 -9.68 27.39
CA THR A 276 -7.19 -9.28 28.38
C THR A 276 -7.63 -10.52 29.15
N GLY A 277 -7.41 -10.52 30.47
CA GLY A 277 -7.83 -11.61 31.32
C GLY A 277 -9.35 -11.60 31.59
N PRO A 278 -9.92 -12.69 32.12
CA PRO A 278 -11.37 -12.85 32.36
C PRO A 278 -12.03 -11.80 33.28
N LYS A 279 -11.22 -10.98 33.97
CA LYS A 279 -11.67 -9.91 34.89
C LYS A 279 -11.41 -8.50 34.36
N GLY A 280 -11.21 -8.33 33.04
CA GLY A 280 -10.98 -7.02 32.43
C GLY A 280 -9.60 -6.41 32.68
N LYS A 281 -8.65 -7.14 33.30
CA LYS A 281 -7.26 -6.70 33.47
C LYS A 281 -6.47 -6.96 32.20
N THR A 282 -5.99 -5.90 31.55
CA THR A 282 -5.13 -5.99 30.36
C THR A 282 -3.68 -6.20 30.77
N THR A 283 -3.04 -7.23 30.22
CA THR A 283 -1.63 -7.50 30.43
C THR A 283 -0.91 -7.44 29.08
N THR A 284 0.14 -6.63 28.98
CA THR A 284 0.98 -6.60 27.77
C THR A 284 2.04 -7.69 27.87
N VAL A 285 2.03 -8.63 26.93
CA VAL A 285 3.03 -9.69 26.81
C VAL A 285 3.99 -9.32 25.68
N LYS A 286 5.27 -9.10 26.00
CA LYS A 286 6.35 -8.91 25.02
C LYS A 286 7.10 -10.22 24.85
N LYS A 287 7.05 -10.84 23.68
CA LYS A 287 7.93 -11.96 23.30
C LYS A 287 9.03 -11.40 22.39
N THR A 288 10.29 -11.62 22.76
CA THR A 288 11.44 -11.18 21.97
C THR A 288 12.29 -12.40 21.68
N THR A 289 12.40 -12.77 20.40
CA THR A 289 13.26 -13.86 19.96
C THR A 289 14.48 -13.25 19.26
N VAL A 290 15.67 -13.51 19.80
CA VAL A 290 16.95 -13.09 19.23
C VAL A 290 17.61 -14.32 18.60
N THR A 291 17.96 -14.24 17.33
CA THR A 291 18.73 -15.27 16.64
C THR A 291 20.21 -14.89 16.68
N GLY A 292 21.04 -15.75 17.26
CA GLY A 292 22.48 -15.54 17.34
C GLY A 292 23.20 -15.87 16.02
N PRO A 293 24.49 -15.50 15.89
CA PRO A 293 25.29 -15.66 14.66
C PRO A 293 25.42 -17.11 14.16
N LYS A 294 25.17 -18.11 15.02
CA LYS A 294 25.19 -19.54 14.70
C LYS A 294 23.80 -20.18 14.57
N GLY A 295 22.76 -19.37 14.36
CA GLY A 295 21.37 -19.84 14.17
C GLY A 295 20.63 -20.23 15.45
N GLY A 296 21.24 -20.13 16.63
CA GLY A 296 20.58 -20.37 17.91
C GLY A 296 19.55 -19.29 18.23
N LYS A 297 18.31 -19.67 18.59
CA LYS A 297 17.23 -18.73 18.93
C LYS A 297 17.05 -18.65 20.45
N ALA A 298 17.22 -17.46 21.03
CA ALA A 298 16.92 -17.18 22.43
C ALA A 298 15.62 -16.38 22.52
N THR A 299 14.62 -16.89 23.25
CA THR A 299 13.33 -16.21 23.42
C THR A 299 13.17 -15.69 24.85
N LYS A 300 12.97 -14.39 25.00
CA LYS A 300 12.64 -13.73 26.28
C LYS A 300 11.19 -13.27 26.26
N VAL A 301 10.41 -13.71 27.26
CA VAL A 301 9.04 -13.25 27.48
C VAL A 301 9.04 -12.27 28.65
N LYS A 302 8.55 -11.06 28.45
CA LYS A 302 8.36 -10.06 29.51
C LYS A 302 6.88 -9.72 29.61
N VAL A 303 6.30 -9.92 30.79
CA VAL A 303 4.89 -9.65 31.08
C VAL A 303 4.80 -8.37 31.90
N ARG A 304 4.02 -7.38 31.44
CA ARG A 304 3.72 -6.16 32.20
C ARG A 304 2.23 -6.13 32.50
N LYS A 305 1.88 -6.18 33.78
CA LYS A 305 0.50 -6.07 34.27
C LYS A 305 0.16 -4.59 34.44
N HIS A 306 -1.04 -4.21 34.00
CA HIS A 306 -1.65 -2.90 34.25
C HIS A 306 -2.77 -3.04 35.28
#